data_AF-A0AAE0HAC8-F1
#
_entry.id   AF-A0AAE0HAC8-F1
#
_cell.length_a   1.000
_cell.length_b   1.000
_cell.length_c   1.000
_cell.angle_alpha   90.00
_cell.angle_beta   90.00
_cell.angle_gamma   90.00
#
_symmetry.space_group_name_H-M   'P 1'
#
loop_
_entity.id
_entity.type
_entity.pdbx_description
1 polymer ?
#
loop_
_entity_poly.entity_id
_entity_poly.type
_entity_poly.pdbx_seq_one_letter_code
_entity_poly.pdbx_strand_id
1 'polypeptide(L)'
;MSGEAWLYLFAVIINAVNLFLQVFFTIMYSDLECDYINPIDLCNRLNTYIIPEVAVHGFLTFLFLINGYWLPLILNLPLLGYNVKKIVDNTHLLDATEIFRKLNVHKKESFTKLGFHLILFFFYLYSMIVALIKDEAH
;
A
#
# COMPACT_ATOMS: atom_id res chain seq x y z
N MET A 1 2.71 -6.01 26.96
CA MET A 1 2.80 -5.84 25.50
C MET A 1 4.27 -5.85 25.09
N SER A 2 4.73 -7.02 24.66
CA SER A 2 6.04 -7.21 24.03
C SER A 2 6.27 -6.20 22.89
N GLY A 3 7.54 -5.88 22.61
CA GLY A 3 7.91 -5.01 21.49
C GLY A 3 7.40 -5.52 20.13
N GLU A 4 7.20 -6.83 20.00
CA GLU A 4 6.62 -7.48 18.83
C GLU A 4 5.15 -7.06 18.61
N ALA A 5 4.34 -7.10 19.67
CA ALA A 5 2.93 -6.73 19.60
C ALA A 5 2.74 -5.26 19.19
N TRP A 6 3.60 -4.36 19.69
CA TRP A 6 3.61 -2.95 19.29
C TRP A 6 3.97 -2.75 17.82
N LEU A 7 4.94 -3.51 17.30
CA LEU A 7 5.32 -3.45 15.90
C LEU A 7 4.18 -3.93 14.99
N TYR A 8 3.53 -5.05 15.33
CA TYR A 8 2.38 -5.53 14.56
C TYR A 8 1.17 -4.61 14.68
N LEU A 9 0.92 -3.99 15.84
CA LEU A 9 -0.12 -2.97 15.99
C LEU A 9 0.14 -1.78 15.06
N PHE A 10 1.38 -1.28 15.05
CA PHE A 10 1.79 -0.22 14.14
C PHE A 10 1.61 -0.63 12.66
N ALA A 11 1.99 -1.86 12.31
CA ALA A 11 1.81 -2.41 10.97
C ALA A 11 0.34 -2.47 10.54
N VAL A 12 -0.56 -2.88 11.45
CA VAL A 12 -2.01 -2.91 11.19
C VAL A 12 -2.53 -1.51 10.90
N ILE A 13 -2.17 -0.52 11.73
CA ILE A 13 -2.62 0.87 11.57
C ILE A 13 -2.14 1.44 10.23
N ILE A 14 -0.84 1.30 9.93
CA ILE A 14 -0.26 1.79 8.69
C ILE A 14 -0.88 1.09 7.47
N ASN A 15 -1.07 -0.23 7.54
CA ASN A 15 -1.67 -0.97 6.44
C ASN A 15 -3.16 -0.59 6.24
N ALA A 16 -3.88 -0.27 7.32
CA ALA A 16 -5.24 0.26 7.22
C ALA A 16 -5.29 1.61 6.49
N VAL A 17 -4.36 2.52 6.80
CA VAL A 17 -4.24 3.81 6.09
C VAL A 17 -3.97 3.58 4.60
N ASN A 18 -3.04 2.69 4.25
CA ASN A 18 -2.77 2.33 2.85
C ASN A 18 -4.01 1.73 2.17
N LEU A 19 -4.78 0.89 2.87
CA LEU A 19 -6.01 0.31 2.33
C LEU A 19 -7.05 1.39 2.00
N PHE A 20 -7.27 2.35 2.90
CA PHE A 20 -8.12 3.50 2.62
C PHE A 20 -7.62 4.33 1.43
N LEU A 21 -6.30 4.52 1.32
CA LEU A 21 -5.70 5.24 0.20
C LEU A 21 -5.92 4.50 -1.13
N GLN A 22 -5.84 3.16 -1.16
CA GLN A 22 -6.14 2.38 -2.37
C GLN A 22 -7.62 2.41 -2.75
N VAL A 23 -8.53 2.46 -1.77
CA VAL A 23 -9.95 2.69 -2.05
C VAL A 23 -10.14 4.06 -2.67
N PHE A 24 -9.51 5.10 -2.11
CA PHE A 24 -9.54 6.45 -2.68
C PHE A 24 -9.01 6.50 -4.13
N PHE A 25 -7.89 5.85 -4.42
CA PHE A 25 -7.36 5.76 -5.79
C PHE A 25 -8.33 5.03 -6.73
N THR A 26 -8.93 3.94 -6.27
CA THR A 26 -9.89 3.16 -7.08
C THR A 26 -11.13 3.98 -7.41
N ILE A 27 -11.67 4.74 -6.45
CA ILE A 27 -12.80 5.65 -6.68
C ILE A 27 -12.40 6.74 -7.67
N MET A 28 -11.25 7.38 -7.48
CA MET A 28 -10.76 8.43 -8.37
C MET A 28 -10.58 7.97 -9.83
N TYR A 29 -10.08 6.74 -10.05
CA TYR A 29 -10.02 6.15 -11.38
C TYR A 29 -11.41 5.85 -11.96
N SER A 30 -12.36 5.41 -11.12
CA SER A 30 -13.75 5.20 -11.54
C SER A 30 -14.46 6.52 -11.87
N ASP A 31 -14.18 7.58 -11.13
CA ASP A 31 -14.70 8.92 -11.41
C ASP A 31 -14.18 9.45 -12.74
N LEU A 32 -12.92 9.17 -13.09
CA LEU A 32 -12.36 9.50 -14.40
C LEU A 32 -13.01 8.68 -15.52
N GLU A 33 -13.28 7.39 -15.30
CA GLU A 33 -13.94 6.51 -16.28
C GLU A 33 -15.37 6.93 -16.60
N CYS A 34 -16.08 7.48 -15.61
CA CYS A 34 -17.43 8.02 -15.76
C CYS A 34 -17.46 9.50 -16.19
N ASP A 35 -16.32 10.08 -16.58
CA ASP A 35 -16.17 11.49 -16.95
C ASP A 35 -16.62 12.50 -15.86
N TYR A 36 -16.58 12.11 -14.58
CA TYR A 36 -16.93 12.99 -13.45
C TYR A 36 -15.81 13.97 -13.07
N ILE A 37 -14.55 13.67 -13.40
CA ILE A 37 -13.39 14.50 -13.07
C ILE A 37 -12.46 14.67 -14.27
N ASN A 38 -11.79 15.82 -14.36
CA ASN A 38 -10.78 16.05 -15.39
C ASN A 38 -9.51 15.22 -15.14
N PRO A 39 -8.82 14.77 -16.19
CA PRO A 39 -7.57 14.02 -16.07
C PRO A 39 -6.45 14.81 -15.38
N ILE A 40 -6.42 16.14 -15.54
CA ILE A 40 -5.42 17.02 -14.90
C ILE A 40 -5.64 17.07 -13.39
N ASP A 41 -6.90 17.22 -12.95
CA ASP A 41 -7.26 17.26 -11.53
C ASP A 41 -6.95 15.93 -10.85
N LEU A 42 -7.23 14.82 -11.54
CA LEU A 42 -6.85 13.48 -11.11
C LEU A 42 -5.34 13.36 -10.91
N CYS A 43 -4.54 13.70 -11.93
CA CYS A 43 -3.08 13.55 -11.87
C CYS A 43 -2.47 14.39 -10.75
N ASN A 44 -2.92 15.62 -10.55
CA ASN A 44 -2.45 16.48 -9.45
C ASN A 44 -2.76 15.88 -8.07
N ARG A 45 -3.97 15.34 -7.89
CA ARG A 45 -4.37 14.70 -6.62
C ARG A 45 -3.58 13.42 -6.38
N LEU A 46 -3.61 12.48 -7.32
CA LEU A 46 -2.98 11.16 -7.14
C LEU A 46 -1.47 11.28 -6.99
N ASN A 47 -0.81 12.13 -7.78
CA ASN A 47 0.63 12.28 -7.71
C ASN A 47 1.13 12.76 -6.34
N THR A 48 0.33 13.57 -5.65
CA THR A 48 0.62 14.04 -4.28
C THR A 48 0.63 12.88 -3.28
N TYR A 49 -0.17 11.82 -3.51
CA TYR A 49 -0.32 10.68 -2.61
C TYR A 49 0.54 9.46 -2.98
N ILE A 50 1.02 9.35 -4.22
CA ILE A 50 1.87 8.23 -4.68
C ILE A 50 3.19 8.17 -3.89
N ILE A 51 3.85 9.31 -3.68
CA ILE A 51 5.13 9.34 -2.95
C ILE A 51 4.94 8.97 -1.47
N PRO A 52 3.97 9.55 -0.73
CA PRO A 52 3.66 9.13 0.64
C PRO A 52 3.32 7.64 0.77
N GLU A 53 2.51 7.07 -0.14
CA GLU A 53 2.15 5.65 -0.12
C GLU A 53 3.39 4.75 -0.13
N VAL A 54 4.26 4.98 -1.12
CA VAL A 54 5.45 4.14 -1.30
C VAL A 54 6.44 4.36 -0.16
N ALA A 55 6.58 5.60 0.33
CA ALA A 55 7.44 5.91 1.47
C ALA A 55 6.98 5.19 2.74
N VAL A 56 5.68 5.22 3.05
CA VAL A 56 5.10 4.59 4.23
C VAL A 56 5.20 3.05 4.14
N HIS A 57 4.91 2.47 2.97
CA HIS A 57 5.06 1.02 2.76
C HIS A 57 6.54 0.57 2.83
N GLY A 58 7.44 1.37 2.26
CA GLY A 58 8.89 1.14 2.34
C GLY A 58 9.42 1.22 3.77
N PHE A 59 8.99 2.22 4.53
CA PHE A 59 9.33 2.37 5.93
C PHE A 59 8.86 1.18 6.76
N LEU A 60 7.63 0.71 6.56
CA LEU A 60 7.10 -0.46 7.25
C LEU A 60 7.91 -1.72 6.93
N THR A 61 8.26 -1.93 5.66
CA THR A 61 9.07 -3.08 5.24
C THR A 61 10.48 -3.02 5.83
N PHE A 62 11.06 -1.81 5.93
CA PHE A 62 12.36 -1.60 6.57
C PHE A 62 12.33 -1.89 8.08
N LEU A 63 11.23 -1.53 8.77
CA LEU A 63 11.05 -1.89 10.18
C LEU A 63 11.00 -3.41 10.37
N PHE A 64 10.31 -4.14 9.50
CA PHE A 64 10.30 -5.61 9.55
C PHE A 64 11.69 -6.23 9.29
N LEU A 65 12.51 -5.59 8.43
CA LEU A 65 13.89 -6.01 8.18
C LEU A 65 14.77 -5.87 9.42
N ILE A 66 14.74 -4.72 10.11
CA ILE A 66 15.56 -4.49 11.31
C ILE A 66 15.20 -5.45 12.43
N ASN A 67 13.90 -5.76 12.59
CA ASN A 67 13.42 -6.66 13.64
C ASN A 67 13.56 -8.14 13.27
N GLY A 68 14.01 -8.47 12.06
CA GLY A 68 14.29 -9.86 11.64
C GLY A 68 13.06 -10.72 11.36
N TYR A 69 11.89 -10.12 11.08
CA TYR A 69 10.68 -10.87 10.75
C TYR A 69 10.64 -11.25 9.26
N TRP A 70 11.15 -12.44 8.94
CA TRP A 70 11.29 -12.92 7.56
C TRP A 70 9.97 -13.14 6.82
N LEU A 71 8.94 -13.66 7.48
CA LEU A 71 7.62 -13.92 6.87
C LEU A 71 6.92 -12.65 6.34
N PRO A 72 6.67 -11.61 7.16
CA PRO A 72 6.08 -10.37 6.66
C PRO A 72 6.99 -9.67 5.63
N LEU A 73 8.31 -9.78 5.78
CA LEU A 73 9.25 -9.21 4.82
C LEU A 73 9.14 -9.84 3.42
N ILE A 74 9.09 -11.17 3.34
CA ILE A 74 8.91 -11.91 2.08
C ILE A 74 7.56 -11.56 1.45
N LEU A 75 6.51 -11.41 2.27
CA LEU A 75 5.19 -11.03 1.77
C LEU A 75 5.18 -9.61 1.19
N ASN A 76 5.85 -8.63 1.80
CA ASN A 76 5.89 -7.24 1.28
C ASN A 76 6.82 -7.05 0.08
N LEU A 77 7.83 -7.91 -0.09
CA LEU A 77 8.87 -7.77 -1.11
C LEU A 77 8.36 -7.64 -2.56
N PRO A 78 7.37 -8.42 -3.02
CA PRO A 78 6.81 -8.29 -4.37
C PRO A 78 6.21 -6.91 -4.63
N LEU A 79 5.46 -6.36 -3.68
CA LEU A 79 4.84 -5.04 -3.81
C LEU A 79 5.91 -3.93 -3.73
N LEU A 80 6.86 -4.06 -2.82
CA LEU A 80 7.96 -3.12 -2.68
C LEU A 80 8.84 -3.11 -3.95
N GLY A 81 9.22 -4.27 -4.48
CA GLY A 81 9.99 -4.38 -5.71
C GLY A 81 9.27 -3.78 -6.92
N TYR A 82 7.96 -3.97 -7.01
CA TYR A 82 7.14 -3.34 -8.03
C TYR A 82 7.14 -1.80 -7.91
N ASN A 83 6.93 -1.27 -6.70
CA ASN A 83 6.95 0.17 -6.44
C ASN A 83 8.34 0.79 -6.68
N VAL A 84 9.42 0.11 -6.27
CA VAL A 84 10.81 0.56 -6.50
C VAL A 84 11.11 0.61 -7.99
N LYS A 85 10.74 -0.42 -8.76
CA LYS A 85 10.91 -0.42 -10.21
C LYS A 85 10.22 0.79 -10.85
N LYS A 86 9.00 1.10 -10.41
CA LYS A 86 8.22 2.24 -10.93
C LYS A 86 8.87 3.60 -10.63
N ILE A 87 9.52 3.72 -9.47
CA ILE A 87 10.29 4.92 -9.10
C ILE A 87 11.56 5.03 -9.96
N VAL A 88 12.31 3.94 -10.11
CA VAL A 88 13.56 3.90 -10.90
C VAL A 88 13.27 4.22 -12.37
N ASP A 89 12.18 3.69 -12.92
CA ASP A 89 11.76 3.94 -14.30
C ASP A 89 11.16 5.36 -14.48
N ASN A 90 11.09 6.19 -13.43
CA ASN A 90 10.44 7.51 -13.42
C ASN A 90 8.98 7.52 -13.91
N THR A 91 8.33 6.35 -13.92
CA THR A 91 6.93 6.18 -14.35
C THR A 91 5.93 6.31 -13.20
N HIS A 92 6.36 6.90 -12.08
CA HIS A 92 5.51 7.14 -10.91
C HIS A 92 4.57 8.34 -11.12
N LEU A 93 4.93 9.28 -12.00
CA LEU A 93 4.10 10.43 -12.36
C LEU A 93 3.01 10.00 -13.36
N LEU A 94 1.77 10.34 -13.04
CA LEU A 94 0.65 10.16 -13.97
C LEU A 94 0.63 11.33 -14.97
N ASP A 95 0.66 11.02 -16.26
CA ASP A 95 0.52 12.01 -17.34
C ASP A 95 -0.94 12.10 -17.78
N ALA A 96 -1.52 13.29 -17.69
CA ALA A 96 -2.90 13.57 -18.07
C ALA A 96 -3.21 13.30 -19.55
N THR A 97 -2.20 13.28 -20.42
CA THR A 97 -2.37 12.99 -21.85
C THR A 97 -2.47 11.49 -22.16
N GLU A 98 -1.83 10.64 -21.33
CA GLU A 98 -1.85 9.18 -21.50
C GLU A 98 -2.80 8.45 -20.55
N ILE A 99 -3.31 9.13 -19.54
CA ILE A 99 -4.08 8.51 -18.44
C ILE A 99 -5.31 7.76 -18.95
N PHE A 100 -6.05 8.29 -19.92
CA PHE A 100 -7.21 7.62 -20.50
C PHE A 100 -6.82 6.36 -21.28
N ARG A 101 -5.69 6.39 -22.00
CA ARG A 101 -5.20 5.24 -22.77
C ARG A 101 -4.76 4.09 -21.88
N LYS A 102 -4.21 4.40 -20.70
CA LYS A 102 -3.71 3.42 -19.72
C LYS A 102 -4.64 3.22 -18.53
N LEU A 103 -5.83 3.82 -18.52
CA LEU A 103 -6.73 3.85 -17.36
C LEU A 103 -7.06 2.46 -16.84
N ASN A 104 -7.39 1.54 -17.75
CA ASN A 104 -7.77 0.17 -17.39
C ASN A 104 -6.59 -0.60 -16.75
N VAL A 105 -5.35 -0.28 -17.14
CA VAL A 105 -4.14 -0.86 -16.55
C VAL A 105 -3.92 -0.31 -15.14
N HIS A 106 -3.99 1.01 -14.95
CA HIS A 106 -3.81 1.66 -13.64
C HIS A 106 -4.92 1.32 -12.65
N LYS A 107 -6.17 1.19 -13.11
CA LYS A 107 -7.30 0.72 -12.31
C LYS A 107 -7.08 -0.71 -11.83
N LYS A 108 -6.65 -1.62 -12.73
CA LYS A 108 -6.36 -3.01 -12.38
C LYS A 108 -5.17 -3.12 -11.43
N GLU A 109 -4.15 -2.28 -11.59
CA GLU A 109 -3.01 -2.15 -10.67
C GLU A 109 -3.50 -1.74 -9.27
N SER A 110 -4.27 -0.65 -9.17
CA SER A 110 -4.88 -0.16 -7.92
C SER A 110 -5.73 -1.23 -7.24
N PHE A 111 -6.55 -1.96 -8.01
CA PHE A 111 -7.40 -3.03 -7.47
C PHE A 111 -6.58 -4.22 -6.97
N THR A 112 -5.49 -4.56 -7.66
CA THR A 112 -4.57 -5.62 -7.24
C THR A 112 -3.85 -5.22 -5.95
N LYS A 113 -3.37 -3.98 -5.85
CA LYS A 113 -2.78 -3.42 -4.62
C LYS A 113 -3.78 -3.43 -3.47
N LEU A 114 -5.03 -3.04 -3.71
CA LEU A 114 -6.10 -3.10 -2.72
C LEU A 114 -6.29 -4.52 -2.17
N GLY A 115 -6.43 -5.52 -3.05
CA GLY A 115 -6.57 -6.91 -2.65
C GLY A 115 -5.37 -7.43 -1.85
N PHE A 116 -4.17 -7.03 -2.25
CA PHE A 116 -2.95 -7.37 -1.53
C PHE A 116 -2.88 -6.75 -0.13
N HIS A 117 -3.17 -5.45 0.01
CA HIS A 117 -3.25 -4.77 1.31
C HIS A 117 -4.33 -5.37 2.21
N LEU A 118 -5.46 -5.81 1.64
CA LEU A 118 -6.52 -6.48 2.40
C LEU A 118 -6.06 -7.82 2.98
N ILE A 119 -5.37 -8.65 2.18
CA ILE A 119 -4.81 -9.93 2.66
C ILE A 119 -3.77 -9.69 3.75
N LEU A 120 -2.86 -8.72 3.53
CA LEU A 120 -1.87 -8.33 4.53
C LEU A 120 -2.48 -7.79 5.81
N PHE A 121 -3.63 -7.11 5.74
CA PHE A 121 -4.32 -6.59 6.91
C PHE A 121 -4.72 -7.71 7.86
N PHE A 122 -5.39 -8.75 7.34
CA PHE A 122 -5.74 -9.92 8.15
C PHE A 122 -4.51 -10.67 8.66
N PHE A 123 -3.45 -10.76 7.84
CA PHE A 123 -2.19 -11.38 8.26
C PHE A 123 -1.52 -10.63 9.43
N TYR A 124 -1.45 -9.31 9.38
CA TYR A 124 -0.88 -8.51 10.48
C TYR A 124 -1.76 -8.56 11.73
N LEU A 125 -3.08 -8.56 11.57
CA LEU A 125 -4.01 -8.69 12.67
C LEU A 125 -3.85 -10.05 13.36
N TYR A 126 -3.77 -11.14 12.59
CA TYR A 126 -3.50 -12.48 13.14
C TYR A 126 -2.15 -12.53 13.87
N SER A 127 -1.10 -11.99 13.26
CA SER A 127 0.25 -11.97 13.85
C SER A 127 0.30 -11.16 15.15
N MET A 128 -0.43 -10.04 15.21
CA MET A 128 -0.59 -9.23 16.42
C MET A 128 -1.27 -10.02 17.55
N ILE A 129 -2.37 -10.73 17.26
CA ILE A 129 -3.08 -11.53 18.26
C ILE A 129 -2.17 -12.65 18.78
N VAL A 130 -1.46 -13.35 17.89
CA VAL A 130 -0.51 -14.41 18.30
C VAL A 130 0.61 -13.85 19.17
N ALA A 131 1.16 -12.68 18.82
CA ALA A 131 2.17 -12.02 19.64
C ALA A 131 1.63 -11.62 21.03
N LEU A 132 0.38 -11.17 21.11
CA LEU A 132 -0.28 -10.81 22.36
C LEU A 132 -0.53 -12.03 23.25
N ILE A 133 -1.04 -13.14 22.68
CA ILE A 133 -1.28 -14.39 23.42
C ILE A 133 0.03 -14.97 23.96
N LYS A 134 1.12 -14.90 23.16
CA LYS A 134 2.43 -15.34 23.62
C LYS A 134 2.97 -14.50 24.78
N ASP A 135 2.68 -13.21 24.79
CA ASP A 135 3.05 -12.28 25.87
C ASP A 135 2.28 -12.57 27.17
N GLU A 136 1.03 -13.05 27.08
CA GLU A 136 0.24 -13.49 28.24
C GLU A 136 0.61 -14.88 28.77
N ALA A 137 1.18 -15.73 27.90
CA ALA A 137 1.60 -17.09 28.27
C ALA A 137 2.96 -17.13 28.99
N HIS A 138 3.67 -16.00 29.07
CA HIS A 138 4.94 -15.81 29.78
C HIS A 138 4.76 -14.95 31.03
#